data_AF-A0A8T1MT76-F1
#
_entry.id   AF-A0A8T1MT76-F1
#
_cell.length_a   1.000
_cell.length_b   1.000
_cell.length_c   1.000
_cell.angle_alpha   90.00
_cell.angle_beta   90.00
_cell.angle_gamma   90.00
#
_symmetry.space_group_name_H-M   'P 1'
#
loop_
_entity.id
_entity.type
_entity.pdbx_description
1 polymer ?
#
loop_
_entity_poly.entity_id
_entity_poly.type
_entity_poly.pdbx_seq_one_letter_code
_entity_poly.pdbx_strand_id
1 'polypeptide(L)'
;MWSACKTLRGIVFDVFCNGREVRILELEAAFERHKSLLLSPLRTEGRNTIHREAVKKAVSDPIALPDIQQRVVLSQDFVDEVLILSDLFETDELIIVELLLTAESQLPSCPHVSRGHLAVSLFYDACLSNVDALRTLIQARDGRNWSPSLSPEASQVAEKLTSDLWKTGLLSNILRKSWEFFVKTMPQPIGGQWIPQQYSVSAH
;
A
#
# COMPACT_ATOMS: atom_id res chain seq x y z
N MET A 1 2.43 -7.99 0.30
CA MET A 1 2.19 -6.53 0.28
C MET A 1 2.30 -5.86 1.66
N TRP A 2 1.44 -6.16 2.64
CA TRP A 2 1.41 -5.45 3.93
C TRP A 2 2.74 -5.56 4.71
N SER A 3 3.26 -6.78 4.83
CA SER A 3 4.54 -7.07 5.48
C SER A 3 5.70 -6.27 4.87
N ALA A 4 5.80 -6.23 3.54
CA ALA A 4 6.81 -5.46 2.83
C ALA A 4 6.75 -3.95 3.15
N CYS A 5 5.53 -3.37 3.17
CA CYS A 5 5.34 -1.96 3.50
C CYS A 5 5.73 -1.65 4.95
N LYS A 6 5.41 -2.55 5.90
CA LYS A 6 5.80 -2.41 7.31
C LYS A 6 7.31 -2.53 7.50
N THR A 7 7.94 -3.49 6.83
CA THR A 7 9.39 -3.70 6.88
C THR A 7 10.12 -2.48 6.33
N LEU A 8 9.70 -1.97 5.17
CA LEU A 8 10.29 -0.77 4.56
C LEU A 8 10.17 0.44 5.49
N ARG A 9 8.97 0.69 6.05
CA ARG A 9 8.78 1.76 7.03
C ARG A 9 9.69 1.56 8.25
N GLY A 10 9.80 0.35 8.77
CA GLY A 10 10.66 0.03 9.91
C GLY A 10 12.13 0.35 9.64
N ILE A 11 12.65 -0.02 8.47
CA ILE A 11 14.03 0.30 8.05
C ILE A 11 14.23 1.82 7.96
N VAL A 12 13.30 2.54 7.31
CA VAL A 12 13.35 4.00 7.17
C VAL A 12 13.38 4.69 8.54
N PHE A 13 12.50 4.30 9.47
CA PHE A 13 12.47 4.85 10.82
C PHE A 13 13.75 4.51 11.61
N ASP A 14 14.28 3.30 11.45
CA ASP A 14 15.51 2.92 12.13
C ASP A 14 16.71 3.76 11.69
N VAL A 15 16.85 4.02 10.39
CA VAL A 15 17.94 4.84 9.85
C VAL A 15 17.75 6.31 10.22
N PHE A 16 16.56 6.88 9.99
CA PHE A 16 16.37 8.33 10.07
C PHE A 16 15.86 8.86 11.41
N CYS A 17 15.18 8.04 12.21
CA CYS A 17 14.67 8.44 13.53
C CYS A 17 15.51 7.84 14.67
N ASN A 18 15.98 6.60 14.52
CA ASN A 18 16.73 5.90 15.57
C ASN A 18 18.26 5.97 15.37
N GLY A 19 18.75 6.57 14.27
CA GLY A 19 20.18 6.75 14.00
C GLY A 19 20.96 5.45 13.73
N ARG A 20 20.29 4.40 13.23
CA ARG A 20 20.92 3.09 12.96
C ARG A 20 21.54 3.04 11.57
N GLU A 21 22.71 3.65 11.42
CA GLU A 21 23.45 3.73 10.15
C GLU A 21 23.81 2.36 9.54
N VAL A 22 23.98 1.33 10.36
CA VAL A 22 24.27 -0.04 9.91
C VAL A 22 23.21 -0.56 8.92
N ARG A 23 21.98 -0.02 8.97
CA ARG A 23 20.87 -0.42 8.08
C ARG A 23 20.78 0.39 6.79
N ILE A 24 21.72 1.29 6.50
CA ILE A 24 21.69 2.11 5.27
C ILE A 24 21.75 1.24 4.01
N LEU A 25 22.61 0.22 3.97
CA LEU A 25 22.69 -0.68 2.81
C LEU A 25 21.40 -1.50 2.64
N GLU A 26 20.78 -1.89 3.75
CA GLU A 26 19.48 -2.57 3.74
C GLU A 26 18.38 -1.64 3.22
N LEU A 27 18.42 -0.36 3.60
CA LEU A 27 17.50 0.67 3.11
C LEU A 27 17.62 0.85 1.60
N GLU A 28 18.84 1.00 1.05
CA GLU A 28 19.03 1.15 -0.40
C GLU A 28 18.53 -0.09 -1.15
N ALA A 29 18.82 -1.29 -0.67
CA ALA A 29 18.34 -2.54 -1.29
C ALA A 29 16.80 -2.67 -1.22
N ALA A 30 16.19 -2.34 -0.08
CA ALA A 30 14.74 -2.35 0.08
C ALA A 30 14.07 -1.29 -0.81
N PHE A 31 14.70 -0.14 -0.96
CA PHE A 31 14.22 0.95 -1.78
C PHE A 31 14.19 0.56 -3.27
N GLU A 32 15.26 -0.05 -3.79
CA GLU A 32 15.29 -0.52 -5.19
C GLU A 32 14.21 -1.58 -5.46
N ARG A 33 13.98 -2.50 -4.50
CA ARG A 33 12.95 -3.54 -4.62
C ARG A 33 11.52 -2.99 -4.58
N HIS A 34 11.28 -1.96 -3.76
CA HIS A 34 9.94 -1.44 -3.47
C HIS A 34 9.70 -0.04 -4.06
N LYS A 35 10.54 0.41 -4.98
CA LYS A 35 10.44 1.74 -5.61
C LYS A 35 9.08 1.99 -6.25
N SER A 36 8.49 0.99 -6.90
CA SER A 36 7.15 1.08 -7.52
C SER A 36 6.06 1.39 -6.48
N LEU A 37 6.11 0.76 -5.30
CA LEU A 37 5.18 0.98 -4.19
C LEU A 37 5.31 2.41 -3.63
N LEU A 38 6.53 2.93 -3.55
CA LEU A 38 6.80 4.30 -3.10
C LEU A 38 6.38 5.37 -4.11
N LEU A 39 6.44 5.07 -5.42
CA LEU A 39 6.04 6.02 -6.47
C LEU A 39 4.53 6.22 -6.54
N SER A 40 3.76 5.22 -6.09
CA SER A 40 2.31 5.31 -6.01
C SER A 40 1.81 4.78 -4.66
N PRO A 41 1.99 5.52 -3.55
CA PRO A 41 1.72 5.02 -2.19
C PRO A 41 0.26 4.63 -1.94
N LEU A 42 -0.65 5.13 -2.78
CA LEU A 42 -2.09 4.86 -2.73
C LEU A 42 -2.60 3.98 -3.88
N ARG A 43 -1.72 3.56 -4.80
CA ARG A 43 -2.10 2.75 -5.95
C ARG A 43 -1.47 1.38 -5.85
N THR A 44 -2.32 0.38 -5.93
CA THR A 44 -1.99 -0.99 -6.26
C THR A 44 -2.21 -1.22 -7.75
N GLU A 45 -1.46 -2.16 -8.33
CA GLU A 45 -1.54 -2.43 -9.77
C GLU A 45 -2.98 -2.76 -10.20
N GLY A 46 -3.34 -2.34 -11.41
CA GLY A 46 -4.69 -2.50 -11.92
C GLY A 46 -5.05 -3.98 -12.08
N ARG A 47 -6.35 -4.29 -12.01
CA ARG A 47 -6.91 -5.64 -12.13
C ARG A 47 -6.33 -6.38 -13.35
N ASN A 48 -5.99 -7.65 -13.17
CA ASN A 48 -5.45 -8.49 -14.24
C ASN A 48 -6.42 -9.63 -14.53
N THR A 49 -6.96 -9.66 -15.76
CA THR A 49 -7.94 -10.68 -16.16
C THR A 49 -7.37 -12.10 -16.07
N ILE A 50 -6.06 -12.28 -16.29
CA ILE A 50 -5.37 -13.56 -16.16
C ILE A 50 -5.36 -14.02 -14.71
N HIS A 51 -5.02 -13.12 -13.78
CA HIS A 51 -4.99 -13.43 -12.35
C HIS A 51 -6.39 -13.65 -11.80
N ARG A 52 -7.38 -12.89 -12.28
CA ARG A 52 -8.78 -13.09 -11.93
C ARG A 52 -9.28 -14.48 -12.32
N GLU A 53 -8.94 -14.96 -13.51
CA GLU A 53 -9.28 -16.32 -13.94
C GLU A 53 -8.54 -17.38 -13.14
N ALA A 54 -7.25 -17.15 -12.82
CA ALA A 54 -6.46 -18.05 -11.99
C ALA A 54 -7.07 -18.21 -10.59
N VAL A 55 -7.50 -17.10 -9.97
CA VAL A 55 -8.14 -17.11 -8.64
C VAL A 55 -9.50 -17.82 -8.69
N LYS A 56 -10.30 -17.64 -9.75
CA LYS A 56 -11.56 -18.38 -9.91
C LYS A 56 -11.35 -19.89 -10.02
N LYS A 57 -10.25 -20.31 -10.64
CA LYS A 57 -9.88 -21.74 -10.75
C LYS A 57 -9.19 -22.27 -9.49
N ALA A 58 -8.81 -21.39 -8.56
CA ALA A 58 -8.06 -21.75 -7.35
C ALA A 58 -8.82 -22.63 -6.34
N VAL A 59 -10.12 -22.83 -6.56
CA VAL A 59 -10.97 -23.77 -5.81
C VAL A 59 -10.60 -25.23 -6.12
N SER A 60 -10.17 -25.51 -7.35
CA SER A 60 -9.81 -26.85 -7.82
C SER A 60 -8.32 -26.99 -8.10
N ASP A 61 -7.68 -25.93 -8.63
CA ASP A 61 -6.27 -25.94 -9.04
C ASP A 61 -5.41 -25.06 -8.10
N PRO A 62 -4.36 -25.60 -7.47
CA PRO A 62 -3.53 -24.81 -6.56
C PRO A 62 -2.87 -23.60 -7.24
N ILE A 63 -3.05 -22.39 -6.68
CA ILE A 63 -2.45 -21.16 -7.21
C ILE A 63 -1.03 -20.96 -6.68
N ALA A 64 -0.11 -20.49 -7.54
CA ALA A 64 1.23 -20.08 -7.14
C ALA A 64 1.24 -18.57 -6.88
N LEU A 65 1.69 -18.16 -5.70
CA LEU A 65 1.83 -16.76 -5.34
C LEU A 65 3.28 -16.30 -5.57
N PRO A 66 3.52 -15.03 -5.95
CA PRO A 66 4.86 -14.54 -6.27
C PRO A 66 5.86 -14.67 -5.10
N ASP A 67 5.40 -14.39 -3.88
CA ASP A 67 6.22 -14.37 -2.66
C ASP A 67 6.07 -15.61 -1.79
N ILE A 68 5.14 -16.53 -2.11
CA ILE A 68 4.91 -17.75 -1.36
C ILE A 68 5.17 -18.95 -2.28
N GLN A 69 6.26 -19.68 -2.02
CA GLN A 69 6.63 -20.88 -2.80
C GLN A 69 5.61 -22.02 -2.69
N GLN A 70 4.70 -21.95 -1.73
CA GLN A 70 3.66 -22.95 -1.51
C GLN A 70 2.46 -22.70 -2.41
N ARG A 71 2.02 -23.74 -3.12
CA ARG A 71 0.76 -23.70 -3.84
C ARG A 71 -0.40 -23.89 -2.87
N VAL A 72 -1.35 -22.97 -2.88
CA VAL A 72 -2.48 -22.97 -1.94
C VAL A 72 -3.77 -23.25 -2.71
N VAL A 73 -4.57 -24.19 -2.21
CA VAL A 73 -5.96 -24.40 -2.64
C VAL A 73 -6.84 -23.52 -1.78
N LEU A 74 -7.71 -22.73 -2.40
CA LEU A 74 -8.55 -21.75 -1.72
C LEU A 74 -9.98 -22.29 -1.59
N SER A 75 -10.65 -21.97 -0.48
CA SER A 75 -12.09 -22.27 -0.34
C SER A 75 -12.92 -21.31 -1.21
N GLN A 76 -14.16 -21.70 -1.53
CA GLN A 76 -15.07 -20.87 -2.31
C GLN A 76 -15.31 -19.50 -1.64
N ASP A 77 -15.56 -19.50 -0.32
CA ASP A 77 -15.76 -18.26 0.45
C ASP A 77 -14.55 -17.31 0.36
N PHE A 78 -13.34 -17.86 0.33
CA PHE A 78 -12.11 -17.07 0.19
C PHE A 78 -12.02 -16.44 -1.21
N VAL A 79 -12.33 -17.21 -2.25
CA VAL A 79 -12.33 -16.70 -3.64
C VAL A 79 -13.35 -15.58 -3.80
N ASP A 80 -14.54 -15.73 -3.23
CA ASP A 80 -15.57 -14.70 -3.30
C ASP A 80 -15.14 -13.40 -2.58
N GLU A 81 -14.51 -13.51 -1.40
CA GLU A 81 -13.91 -12.36 -0.70
C GLU A 81 -12.81 -11.69 -1.53
N VAL A 82 -11.93 -12.46 -2.20
CA VAL A 82 -10.88 -11.89 -3.06
C VAL A 82 -11.49 -11.08 -4.19
N LEU A 83 -12.52 -11.59 -4.86
CA LEU A 83 -13.16 -10.89 -5.97
C LEU A 83 -13.84 -9.60 -5.51
N ILE A 84 -14.54 -9.64 -4.37
CA ILE A 84 -15.17 -8.45 -3.78
C ILE A 84 -14.12 -7.40 -3.42
N LEU A 85 -13.03 -7.79 -2.75
CA LEU A 85 -11.98 -6.87 -2.33
C LEU A 85 -11.15 -6.35 -3.52
N SER A 86 -10.93 -7.17 -4.54
CA SER A 86 -10.28 -6.74 -5.78
C SER A 86 -11.12 -5.69 -6.51
N ASP A 87 -12.44 -5.88 -6.58
CA ASP A 87 -13.34 -4.90 -7.16
C ASP A 87 -13.45 -3.62 -6.31
N LEU A 88 -13.39 -3.75 -4.97
CA LEU A 88 -13.40 -2.63 -4.03
C LEU A 88 -12.13 -1.76 -4.11
N PHE A 89 -10.95 -2.39 -4.13
CA PHE A 89 -9.65 -1.70 -4.15
C PHE A 89 -9.09 -1.46 -5.55
N GLU A 90 -9.79 -1.92 -6.59
CA GLU A 90 -9.32 -1.89 -7.99
C GLU A 90 -7.91 -2.50 -8.16
N THR A 91 -7.62 -3.54 -7.38
CA THR A 91 -6.29 -4.14 -7.20
C THR A 91 -6.19 -5.52 -7.83
N ASP A 92 -4.99 -5.88 -8.27
CA ASP A 92 -4.65 -7.23 -8.69
C ASP A 92 -5.07 -8.31 -7.68
N GLU A 93 -5.69 -9.37 -8.19
CA GLU A 93 -6.26 -10.44 -7.39
C GLU A 93 -5.21 -11.22 -6.59
N LEU A 94 -3.97 -11.38 -7.08
CA LEU A 94 -2.91 -12.08 -6.33
C LEU A 94 -2.46 -11.28 -5.11
N ILE A 95 -2.40 -9.96 -5.22
CA ILE A 95 -2.08 -9.07 -4.11
C ILE A 95 -3.16 -9.18 -3.02
N ILE A 96 -4.43 -9.26 -3.43
CA ILE A 96 -5.54 -9.43 -2.50
C ILE A 96 -5.51 -10.81 -1.82
N VAL A 97 -5.14 -11.88 -2.55
CA VAL A 97 -4.95 -13.21 -1.95
C VAL A 97 -3.87 -13.15 -0.85
N GLU A 98 -2.71 -12.55 -1.14
CA GLU A 98 -1.62 -12.43 -0.15
C GLU A 98 -2.06 -11.62 1.09
N LEU A 99 -2.84 -10.55 0.86
CA LEU A 99 -3.42 -9.73 1.93
C LEU A 99 -4.40 -10.53 2.80
N LEU A 100 -5.31 -11.29 2.20
CA LEU A 100 -6.28 -12.10 2.92
C LEU A 100 -5.61 -13.24 3.69
N LEU A 101 -4.58 -13.89 3.14
CA LEU A 101 -3.78 -14.89 3.87
C LEU A 101 -3.07 -14.25 5.08
N THR A 102 -2.56 -13.03 4.91
CA THR A 102 -1.96 -12.27 6.03
C THR A 102 -3.03 -11.97 7.08
N ALA A 103 -4.23 -11.56 6.68
CA ALA A 103 -5.34 -11.31 7.59
C ALA A 103 -5.73 -12.58 8.36
N GLU A 104 -5.83 -13.71 7.67
CA GLU A 104 -6.13 -15.01 8.26
C GLU A 104 -5.08 -15.43 9.30
N SER A 105 -3.80 -15.18 9.04
CA SER A 105 -2.72 -15.43 10.01
C SER A 105 -2.83 -14.59 11.29
N GLN A 106 -3.49 -13.42 11.22
CA GLN A 106 -3.65 -12.48 12.33
C GLN A 106 -4.99 -12.61 13.06
N LEU A 107 -5.95 -13.37 12.51
CA LEU A 107 -7.25 -13.63 13.15
C LEU A 107 -7.16 -14.16 14.59
N PRO A 108 -6.22 -15.04 14.97
CA PRO A 108 -6.11 -15.51 16.35
C PRO A 108 -5.89 -14.39 17.38
N SER A 109 -5.26 -13.29 16.96
CA SER A 109 -5.02 -12.10 17.79
C SER A 109 -6.24 -11.16 17.86
N CYS A 110 -7.19 -11.30 16.93
CA CYS A 110 -8.35 -10.41 16.75
C CYS A 110 -9.66 -11.22 16.63
N PRO A 111 -10.13 -11.88 17.70
CA PRO A 111 -11.23 -12.85 17.63
C PRO A 111 -12.61 -12.25 17.29
N HIS A 112 -12.78 -10.93 17.36
CA HIS A 112 -14.06 -10.24 17.15
C HIS A 112 -14.25 -9.66 15.74
N VAL A 113 -13.28 -9.86 14.84
CA VAL A 113 -13.25 -9.23 13.52
C VAL A 113 -13.28 -10.31 12.44
N SER A 114 -14.09 -10.14 11.39
CA SER A 114 -14.07 -11.07 10.26
C SER A 114 -12.82 -10.88 9.40
N ARG A 115 -12.40 -11.94 8.70
CA ARG A 115 -11.22 -11.93 7.81
C ARG A 115 -11.23 -10.77 6.82
N GLY A 116 -12.35 -10.57 6.12
CA GLY A 116 -12.52 -9.47 5.16
C GLY A 116 -12.34 -8.08 5.80
N HIS A 117 -12.93 -7.82 6.98
CA HIS A 117 -12.76 -6.54 7.68
C HIS A 117 -11.31 -6.29 8.10
N LEU A 118 -10.62 -7.34 8.56
CA LEU A 118 -9.22 -7.26 8.92
C LEU A 118 -8.36 -6.98 7.67
N ALA A 119 -8.65 -7.62 6.54
CA ALA A 119 -7.96 -7.37 5.28
C ALA A 119 -8.10 -5.91 4.82
N VAL A 120 -9.31 -5.33 4.93
CA VAL A 120 -9.52 -3.90 4.63
C VAL A 120 -8.66 -3.01 5.53
N SER A 121 -8.62 -3.32 6.83
CA SER A 121 -7.81 -2.56 7.80
C SER A 121 -6.32 -2.66 7.49
N LEU A 122 -5.84 -3.86 7.15
CA LEU A 122 -4.45 -4.12 6.77
C LEU A 122 -4.07 -3.42 5.46
N PHE A 123 -4.98 -3.35 4.49
CA PHE A 123 -4.75 -2.61 3.24
C PHE A 123 -4.42 -1.14 3.53
N TYR A 124 -5.27 -0.48 4.33
CA TYR A 124 -5.05 0.93 4.67
C TYR A 124 -3.85 1.14 5.60
N ASP A 125 -3.56 0.22 6.52
CA ASP A 125 -2.34 0.27 7.34
C ASP A 125 -1.07 0.14 6.48
N ALA A 126 -1.10 -0.66 5.40
CA ALA A 126 0.00 -0.74 4.43
C ALA A 126 0.20 0.60 3.69
N CYS A 127 -0.89 1.19 3.18
CA CYS A 127 -0.84 2.50 2.54
C CYS A 127 -0.30 3.58 3.47
N LEU A 128 -0.81 3.64 4.72
CA LEU A 128 -0.33 4.57 5.73
C LEU A 128 1.16 4.35 6.01
N SER A 129 1.60 3.10 6.10
CA SER A 129 3.00 2.78 6.35
C SER A 129 3.92 3.25 5.23
N ASN A 130 3.49 3.16 3.97
CA ASN A 130 4.23 3.71 2.82
C ASN A 130 4.28 5.23 2.85
N VAL A 131 3.15 5.89 3.16
CA VAL A 131 3.10 7.36 3.29
C VAL A 131 4.00 7.85 4.42
N ASP A 132 3.99 7.18 5.56
CA ASP A 132 4.86 7.49 6.71
C ASP A 132 6.34 7.31 6.37
N ALA A 133 6.69 6.24 5.64
CA ALA A 133 8.05 6.02 5.16
C ALA A 133 8.50 7.16 4.22
N LEU A 134 7.67 7.52 3.23
CA LEU A 134 7.94 8.63 2.32
C LEU A 134 8.08 9.97 3.06
N ARG A 135 7.17 10.25 3.99
CA ARG A 135 7.21 11.46 4.81
C ARG A 135 8.53 11.56 5.58
N THR A 136 8.92 10.48 6.24
CA THR A 136 10.15 10.41 7.02
C THR A 136 11.37 10.61 6.14
N LEU A 137 11.42 9.97 4.97
CA LEU A 137 12.49 10.14 3.99
C LEU A 137 12.61 11.59 3.47
N ILE A 138 11.48 12.24 3.16
CA ILE A 138 11.46 13.63 2.68
C ILE A 138 11.89 14.61 3.79
N GLN A 139 11.49 14.34 5.04
CA GLN A 139 11.91 15.12 6.20
C GLN A 139 13.40 14.95 6.48
N ALA A 140 13.95 13.75 6.28
CA ALA A 140 15.37 13.44 6.49
C ALA A 140 16.36 14.23 5.62
N ARG A 141 15.90 14.96 4.59
CA ARG A 141 16.77 15.84 3.79
C ARG A 141 17.31 17.01 4.59
N ASP A 142 18.56 17.36 4.32
CA ASP A 142 19.21 18.55 4.87
C ASP A 142 18.41 19.82 4.55
N GLY A 143 18.27 20.68 5.58
CA GLY A 143 17.50 21.92 5.51
C GLY A 143 15.99 21.79 5.77
N ARG A 144 15.44 20.57 5.95
CA ARG A 144 14.04 20.35 6.37
C ARG A 144 13.88 19.72 7.75
N ASN A 145 14.93 19.14 8.29
CA ASN A 145 14.95 18.61 9.65
C ASN A 145 15.22 19.72 10.67
N TRP A 146 14.33 19.84 11.67
CA TRP A 146 14.62 20.51 12.94
C TRP A 146 15.34 19.56 13.93
N SER A 147 15.73 18.36 13.47
CA SER A 147 16.46 17.36 14.28
C SER A 147 17.98 17.57 14.15
N PRO A 148 18.70 17.88 15.24
CA PRO A 148 20.13 18.20 15.21
C PRO A 148 21.06 16.98 15.13
N SER A 149 20.59 15.77 14.84
CA SER A 149 21.36 14.54 15.08
C SER A 149 21.32 13.49 13.95
N LEU A 150 21.02 13.88 12.71
CA LEU A 150 21.18 12.96 11.58
C LEU A 150 22.64 13.00 11.09
N SER A 151 23.22 11.84 10.81
CA SER A 151 24.59 11.78 10.30
C SER A 151 24.67 12.21 8.84
N PRO A 152 25.84 12.73 8.41
CA PRO A 152 26.00 13.23 7.05
C PRO A 152 25.79 12.13 5.99
N GLU A 153 26.11 10.88 6.31
CA GLU A 153 25.89 9.73 5.42
C GLU A 153 24.39 9.45 5.23
N ALA A 154 23.62 9.42 6.34
CA ALA A 154 22.17 9.25 6.26
C ALA A 154 21.48 10.41 5.52
N SER A 155 21.90 11.66 5.76
CA SER A 155 21.41 12.83 5.01
C SER A 155 21.69 12.70 3.51
N GLN A 156 22.89 12.29 3.12
CA GLN A 156 23.27 12.11 1.72
C GLN A 156 22.44 11.02 1.03
N VAL A 157 22.19 9.91 1.74
CA VAL A 157 21.33 8.82 1.24
C VAL A 157 19.89 9.30 1.09
N ALA A 158 19.35 10.02 2.09
CA ALA A 158 18.01 10.59 2.00
C ALA A 158 17.87 11.53 0.80
N GLU A 159 18.87 12.37 0.54
CA GLU A 159 18.89 13.26 -0.61
C GLU A 159 18.96 12.51 -1.94
N LYS A 160 19.82 11.50 -2.05
CA LYS A 160 19.94 10.65 -3.24
C LYS A 160 18.61 9.96 -3.56
N LEU A 161 18.05 9.25 -2.60
CA LEU A 161 16.80 8.48 -2.77
C LEU A 161 15.62 9.40 -3.08
N THR A 162 15.48 10.52 -2.38
CA THR A 162 14.38 11.47 -2.64
C THR A 162 14.52 12.15 -4.00
N SER A 163 15.74 12.49 -4.41
CA SER A 163 16.00 13.09 -5.73
C SER A 163 15.65 12.12 -6.86
N ASP A 164 15.94 10.84 -6.69
CA ASP A 164 15.57 9.78 -7.62
C ASP A 164 14.04 9.60 -7.69
N LEU A 165 13.32 9.59 -6.56
CA LEU A 165 11.85 9.58 -6.56
C LEU A 165 11.24 10.77 -7.29
N TRP A 166 11.78 11.97 -7.07
CA TRP A 166 11.29 13.18 -7.74
C TRP A 166 11.49 13.11 -9.25
N LYS A 167 12.67 12.68 -9.71
CA LYS A 167 12.95 12.48 -11.14
C LYS A 167 12.03 11.43 -11.76
N THR A 168 11.67 10.40 -10.99
CA THR A 168 10.79 9.32 -11.44
C THR A 168 9.29 9.70 -11.38
N GLY A 169 8.96 10.93 -10.99
CA GLY A 169 7.58 11.45 -11.07
C GLY A 169 6.74 11.23 -9.80
N LEU A 170 7.36 11.11 -8.62
CA LEU A 170 6.62 11.02 -7.36
C LEU A 170 5.61 12.17 -7.19
N LEU A 171 6.04 13.41 -7.43
CA LEU A 171 5.18 14.59 -7.25
C LEU A 171 4.00 14.60 -8.23
N SER A 172 4.23 14.27 -9.50
CA SER A 172 3.16 14.20 -10.48
C SER A 172 2.16 13.10 -10.12
N ASN A 173 2.63 11.96 -9.61
CA ASN A 173 1.75 10.89 -9.13
C ASN A 173 0.91 11.31 -7.92
N ILE A 174 1.51 11.96 -6.92
CA ILE A 174 0.79 12.43 -5.73
C ILE A 174 -0.26 13.47 -6.15
N LEU A 175 0.13 14.50 -6.91
CA LEU A 175 -0.78 15.56 -7.34
C LEU A 175 -1.92 15.02 -8.19
N ARG A 176 -1.63 14.14 -9.15
CA ARG A 176 -2.64 13.48 -9.97
C ARG A 176 -3.61 12.69 -9.11
N LYS A 177 -3.14 11.97 -8.10
CA LYS A 177 -4.01 11.19 -7.21
C LYS A 177 -4.86 12.05 -6.29
N SER A 178 -4.28 13.10 -5.70
CA SER A 178 -5.04 14.09 -4.94
C SER A 178 -6.11 14.76 -5.81
N TRP A 179 -5.79 15.01 -7.08
CA TRP A 179 -6.74 15.55 -8.06
C TRP A 179 -7.86 14.55 -8.39
N GLU A 180 -7.53 13.30 -8.71
CA GLU A 180 -8.51 12.23 -8.97
C GLU A 180 -9.47 12.05 -7.78
N PHE A 181 -8.93 12.06 -6.56
CA PHE A 181 -9.73 12.02 -5.34
C PHE A 181 -10.66 13.23 -5.24
N PHE A 182 -10.11 14.44 -5.38
CA PHE A 182 -10.88 15.68 -5.31
C PHE A 182 -12.02 15.72 -6.35
N VAL A 183 -11.75 15.32 -7.59
CA VAL A 183 -12.76 15.27 -8.67
C VAL A 183 -13.86 14.25 -8.38
N LYS A 184 -13.52 13.07 -7.82
CA LYS A 184 -14.52 12.05 -7.46
C LYS A 184 -15.37 12.46 -6.25
N THR A 185 -14.83 13.24 -5.32
CA THR A 185 -15.50 13.65 -4.08
C THR A 185 -16.28 14.96 -4.22
N MET A 186 -16.02 15.76 -5.25
CA MET A 186 -16.77 16.99 -5.51
C MET A 186 -18.16 16.66 -6.10
N PRO A 187 -19.25 17.25 -5.57
CA PRO A 187 -20.57 17.11 -6.18
C PRO A 187 -20.55 17.71 -7.60
N GLN A 188 -20.94 16.90 -8.59
CA GLN A 188 -21.09 17.37 -9.97
C GLN A 188 -22.26 18.36 -10.03
N PRO A 189 -22.12 19.53 -10.68
CA PRO A 189 -23.23 20.46 -10.84
C PRO A 189 -24.27 19.87 -11.79
N ILE A 190 -25.35 19.30 -11.23
CA ILE A 190 -26.55 19.00 -12.00
C ILE A 190 -27.36 20.29 -12.07
N GLY A 191 -27.35 20.97 -13.22
CA GLY A 191 -28.27 22.08 -13.49
C GLY A 191 -28.06 23.37 -12.67
N GLY A 192 -26.83 23.66 -12.21
CA GLY A 192 -26.50 24.97 -11.62
C GLY A 192 -26.99 25.21 -10.20
N GLN A 193 -27.43 24.18 -9.46
CA GLN A 193 -27.73 24.29 -8.03
C GLN A 193 -26.85 23.36 -7.20
N TRP A 194 -26.18 23.94 -6.21
CA TRP A 194 -25.37 23.21 -5.24
C TRP A 194 -26.29 22.56 -4.20
N ILE A 195 -26.53 21.26 -4.31
CA ILE A 195 -27.16 20.47 -3.26
C ILE A 195 -26.12 19.43 -2.77
N PRO A 196 -25.84 19.35 -1.45
CA PRO A 196 -25.01 18.28 -0.90
C PRO A 196 -25.63 16.91 -1.23
N GLN A 197 -24.85 15.99 -1.81
CA GLN A 197 -25.30 14.61 -2.00
C GLN A 197 -25.61 13.99 -0.64
N GLN A 198 -26.90 13.81 -0.34
CA GLN A 198 -27.33 12.97 0.76
C GLN A 198 -26.93 11.53 0.40
N TYR A 199 -26.06 10.94 1.22
CA TYR A 199 -25.80 9.51 1.19
C TYR A 199 -27.13 8.78 1.49
N SER A 200 -27.76 8.24 0.45
CA SER A 200 -28.84 7.28 0.60
C SER A 200 -28.23 5.99 1.14
N VAL A 201 -28.30 5.82 2.46
CA VAL A 201 -28.13 4.51 3.09
C VAL A 201 -29.34 3.67 2.69
N SER A 202 -29.19 2.87 1.64
CA SER A 202 -30.16 1.85 1.27
C SER A 202 -30.14 0.76 2.34
N ALA A 203 -31.03 0.88 3.32
CA ALA A 203 -31.37 -0.22 4.21
C ALA A 203 -32.26 -1.20 3.43
N HIS A 204 -31.74 -2.39 3.14
CA HIS A 204 -32.51 -3.62 2.96
C HIS A 204 -31.66 -4.82 3.37
#